data_AF-A0A5B7A0V5-F1
#
_entry.id   AF-A0A5B7A0V5-F1
#
_cell.length_a   1.000
_cell.length_b   1.000
_cell.length_c   1.000
_cell.angle_alpha   90.00
_cell.angle_beta   90.00
_cell.angle_gamma   90.00
#
_symmetry.space_group_name_H-M   'P 1'
#
loop_
_entity.id
_entity.type
_entity.pdbx_description
1 polymer ?
#
loop_
_entity_poly.entity_id
_entity_poly.type
_entity_poly.pdbx_seq_one_letter_code
_entity_poly.pdbx_strand_id
1 'polypeptide(L)'
;MQRDQRKQSLKEIHFFSEYGDANRYKILEVIGKGSYGVVCAAIDTHTGGKVAVKKINDIFEHISDAIRILREIKLLRLLRHPDIVEIKHIMLPPSRRDFKDIYVVFELM
;
A
#
# COMPACT_ATOMS: atom_id res chain seq x y z
N MET A 1 8.51 -26.61 -5.21
CA MET A 1 9.24 -25.57 -4.46
C MET A 1 9.72 -24.40 -5.33
N GLN A 2 10.48 -24.57 -6.42
CA GLN A 2 10.91 -23.43 -7.28
C GLN A 2 9.77 -22.80 -8.13
N ARG A 3 8.76 -23.58 -8.53
CA ARG A 3 7.62 -23.07 -9.35
C ARG A 3 6.71 -22.11 -8.58
N ASP A 4 6.57 -22.29 -7.28
CA ASP A 4 5.69 -21.46 -6.43
C ASP A 4 6.30 -20.09 -6.16
N GLN A 5 7.61 -20.03 -5.89
CA GLN A 5 8.35 -18.77 -5.71
C GLN A 5 8.28 -17.87 -6.96
N ARG A 6 8.35 -18.45 -8.16
CA ARG A 6 8.28 -17.70 -9.43
C ARG A 6 6.88 -17.12 -9.72
N LYS A 7 5.81 -17.81 -9.28
CA LYS A 7 4.44 -17.29 -9.37
C LYS A 7 4.16 -16.20 -8.33
N GLN A 8 4.75 -16.31 -7.14
CA GLN A 8 4.64 -15.30 -6.09
C GLN A 8 5.28 -13.98 -6.55
N SER A 9 6.47 -14.03 -7.16
CA SER A 9 7.17 -12.82 -7.63
C SER A 9 6.41 -12.11 -8.76
N LEU A 10 5.72 -12.86 -9.64
CA LEU A 10 4.88 -12.26 -10.68
C LEU A 10 3.66 -11.54 -10.09
N LYS A 11 3.07 -12.08 -9.02
CA LYS A 11 1.98 -11.39 -8.30
C LYS A 11 2.48 -10.12 -7.58
N GLU A 12 3.68 -10.15 -7.02
CA GLU A 12 4.34 -8.98 -6.43
C GLU A 12 4.57 -7.87 -7.47
N ILE A 13 5.12 -8.24 -8.65
CA ILE A 13 5.37 -7.32 -9.77
C ILE A 13 4.07 -6.68 -10.29
N HIS A 14 2.94 -7.37 -10.23
CA HIS A 14 1.65 -6.79 -10.63
C HIS A 14 0.99 -5.95 -9.53
N PHE A 15 1.34 -6.15 -8.26
CA PHE A 15 0.76 -5.37 -7.16
C PHE A 15 1.37 -3.97 -7.09
N PHE A 16 2.70 -3.88 -7.07
CA PHE A 16 3.41 -2.62 -7.13
C PHE A 16 3.57 -2.16 -8.58
N SER A 17 3.13 -0.95 -8.91
CA SER A 17 3.64 -0.20 -10.06
C SER A 17 5.09 0.22 -9.76
N GLU A 18 5.82 0.80 -10.73
CA GLU A 18 7.23 1.22 -10.62
C GLU A 18 7.47 2.36 -9.58
N TYR A 19 7.00 2.18 -8.35
CA TYR A 19 7.22 3.06 -7.22
C TYR A 19 8.55 2.67 -6.60
N GLY A 20 9.46 3.63 -6.43
CA GLY A 20 10.86 3.34 -6.09
C GLY A 20 11.06 2.48 -4.83
N ASP A 21 10.13 2.56 -3.87
CA ASP A 21 10.17 1.78 -2.64
C ASP A 21 9.46 0.42 -2.71
N ALA A 22 8.94 0.00 -3.87
CA ALA A 22 8.25 -1.28 -4.04
C ALA A 22 9.08 -2.48 -3.53
N ASN A 23 10.40 -2.44 -3.78
CA ASN A 23 11.31 -3.51 -3.39
C ASN A 23 11.50 -3.65 -1.88
N ARG A 24 11.08 -2.65 -1.08
CA ARG A 24 11.14 -2.71 0.39
C ARG A 24 10.12 -3.69 0.98
N TYR A 25 8.99 -3.91 0.32
CA TYR A 25 7.88 -4.68 0.89
C TYR A 25 7.69 -5.99 0.14
N LYS A 26 7.97 -7.11 0.82
CA LYS A 26 7.74 -8.44 0.27
C LYS A 26 6.29 -8.86 0.53
N ILE A 27 5.49 -9.08 -0.50
CA ILE A 27 4.07 -9.42 -0.35
C ILE A 27 3.93 -10.87 0.13
N LEU A 28 3.12 -11.06 1.15
CA LEU A 28 2.77 -12.39 1.65
C LEU A 28 1.47 -12.86 1.00
N GLU A 29 0.38 -12.14 1.26
CA GLU A 29 -0.96 -12.50 0.81
C GLU A 29 -1.88 -11.29 0.74
N VAL A 30 -2.98 -11.44 -0.02
CA VAL A 30 -4.07 -10.46 -0.05
C VAL A 30 -4.97 -10.71 1.15
N ILE A 31 -5.12 -9.70 2.02
CA ILE A 31 -5.95 -9.78 3.23
C ILE A 31 -7.27 -9.03 3.09
N GLY A 32 -7.41 -8.18 2.08
CA GLY A 32 -8.64 -7.42 1.86
C GLY A 32 -8.80 -6.91 0.44
N LYS A 33 -10.04 -6.81 -0.01
CA LYS A 33 -10.42 -6.16 -1.27
C LYS A 33 -11.62 -5.27 -1.00
N GLY A 34 -11.57 -4.03 -1.48
CA GLY A 34 -12.64 -3.06 -1.35
C GLY A 34 -12.87 -2.31 -2.65
N SER A 35 -13.80 -1.35 -2.62
CA SER A 35 -14.13 -0.51 -3.77
C SER A 35 -12.94 0.30 -4.29
N TYR A 36 -12.04 0.71 -3.40
CA TYR A 36 -10.89 1.56 -3.73
C TYR A 36 -9.62 0.80 -4.09
N GLY A 37 -9.59 -0.53 -3.90
CA GLY A 37 -8.41 -1.33 -4.20
C GLY A 37 -8.20 -2.50 -3.27
N VAL A 38 -6.94 -2.83 -3.03
CA VAL A 38 -6.52 -4.11 -2.44
C VAL A 38 -5.58 -3.86 -1.27
N VAL A 39 -5.74 -4.67 -0.23
CA VAL A 39 -4.85 -4.68 0.94
C VAL A 39 -4.12 -6.01 0.98
N CYS A 40 -2.80 -5.94 1.13
CA CYS A 40 -1.94 -7.11 1.27
C CYS A 40 -1.19 -7.07 2.60
N ALA A 41 -1.01 -8.23 3.23
CA ALA A 41 0.01 -8.40 4.25
C ALA A 41 1.38 -8.50 3.56
N ALA A 42 2.39 -7.83 4.12
CA ALA A 42 3.75 -7.82 3.60
C ALA A 42 4.78 -7.83 4.74
N ILE A 43 6.02 -8.17 4.41
CA ILE A 43 7.19 -7.96 5.28
C ILE A 43 7.92 -6.72 4.80
N ASP A 44 8.11 -5.76 5.71
CA ASP A 44 9.04 -4.66 5.49
C ASP A 44 10.47 -5.19 5.67
N THR A 45 11.24 -5.25 4.58
CA THR A 45 12.58 -5.82 4.58
C THR A 45 13.60 -5.00 5.36
N HIS A 46 13.32 -3.72 5.63
CA HIS A 46 14.20 -2.87 6.44
C HIS A 46 14.05 -3.15 7.94
N THR A 47 12.83 -3.45 8.40
CA THR A 47 12.53 -3.65 9.83
C THR A 47 12.34 -5.11 10.20
N GLY A 48 12.09 -5.99 9.22
CA GLY A 48 11.66 -7.36 9.41
C GLY A 48 10.21 -7.51 9.90
N GLY A 49 9.51 -6.40 10.14
CA GLY A 49 8.15 -6.38 10.67
C GLY A 49 7.09 -6.71 9.62
N LYS A 50 5.96 -7.27 10.09
CA LYS A 50 4.76 -7.44 9.28
C LYS A 50 3.99 -6.11 9.18
N VAL A 51 3.53 -5.79 7.98
CA VAL A 51 2.77 -4.56 7.68
C VAL A 51 1.60 -4.86 6.76
N ALA A 52 0.62 -3.97 6.74
CA ALA A 52 -0.48 -3.98 5.77
C ALA A 52 -0.24 -2.91 4.71
N VAL A 53 -0.20 -3.28 3.43
CA VAL A 53 -0.05 -2.35 2.30
C VAL A 53 -1.39 -2.21 1.59
N LYS A 54 -2.00 -1.04 1.66
CA LYS A 54 -3.23 -0.69 0.94
C LYS A 54 -2.87 0.02 -0.36
N LYS A 55 -3.13 -0.62 -1.50
CA LYS A 55 -3.08 0.00 -2.82
C LYS A 55 -4.44 0.62 -3.13
N ILE A 56 -4.45 1.91 -3.45
CA ILE A 56 -5.60 2.66 -3.92
C ILE A 56 -5.37 3.02 -5.37
N ASN A 57 -6.22 2.54 -6.27
CA ASN A 57 -6.07 2.73 -7.71
C ASN A 57 -6.76 4.01 -8.19
N ASP A 58 -6.30 4.56 -9.32
CA ASP A 58 -7.01 5.57 -10.12
C ASP A 58 -7.54 6.76 -9.29
N ILE A 59 -6.71 7.26 -8.37
CA ILE A 59 -7.10 8.21 -7.32
C ILE A 59 -7.64 9.55 -7.83
N PHE A 60 -7.45 9.84 -9.12
CA PHE A 60 -7.86 11.08 -9.78
C PHE A 60 -9.03 10.89 -10.76
N GLU A 61 -9.58 9.68 -10.89
CA GLU A 61 -10.74 9.42 -11.76
C GLU A 61 -11.97 10.22 -11.31
N HIS A 62 -12.18 10.32 -10.00
CA HIS A 62 -13.24 11.11 -9.39
C HIS A 62 -12.70 12.04 -8.32
N ILE A 63 -12.97 13.35 -8.47
CA ILE A 63 -12.49 14.39 -7.54
C ILE A 63 -13.00 14.15 -6.11
N SER A 64 -14.23 13.66 -5.96
CA SER A 64 -14.81 13.33 -4.65
C SER A 64 -13.99 12.26 -3.91
N ASP A 65 -13.48 11.27 -4.63
CA ASP A 65 -12.68 10.19 -4.07
C ASP A 65 -11.28 10.68 -3.70
N ALA A 66 -10.66 11.50 -4.55
CA ALA A 66 -9.39 12.15 -4.25
C ALA A 66 -9.47 12.95 -2.93
N ILE A 67 -10.53 13.74 -2.74
CA ILE A 67 -10.75 14.53 -1.53
C ILE A 67 -10.94 13.62 -0.31
N ARG A 68 -11.68 12.50 -0.48
CA ARG A 68 -11.94 11.54 0.60
C ARG A 68 -10.65 10.84 1.05
N ILE A 69 -9.84 10.38 0.09
CA ILE A 69 -8.54 9.74 0.35
C ILE A 69 -7.61 10.72 1.05
N LEU A 70 -7.52 11.97 0.56
CA LEU A 70 -6.70 13.00 1.18
C LEU A 70 -7.13 13.29 2.63
N ARG A 71 -8.43 13.33 2.90
CA ARG A 71 -8.97 13.54 4.25
C ARG A 71 -8.62 12.38 5.17
N GLU A 72 -8.82 11.13 4.74
CA GLU A 72 -8.49 9.92 5.50
C GLU A 72 -7.00 9.92 5.90
N ILE A 73 -6.11 10.12 4.93
CA ILE A 73 -4.66 10.18 5.18
C ILE A 73 -4.30 11.33 6.13
N LYS A 74 -4.87 12.52 5.94
CA LYS A 74 -4.60 13.68 6.81
C LYS A 74 -5.03 13.41 8.25
N LEU A 75 -6.23 12.86 8.44
CA LEU A 75 -6.74 12.55 9.78
C LEU A 75 -5.88 11.49 10.46
N LEU A 76 -5.57 10.39 9.78
CA LEU A 76 -4.74 9.31 10.36
C LEU A 76 -3.29 9.75 10.65
N ARG A 77 -2.75 10.72 9.92
CA ARG A 77 -1.42 11.30 10.24
C ARG A 77 -1.44 12.21 11.48
N LEU A 78 -2.60 12.76 11.83
CA LEU A 78 -2.76 13.66 12.98
C LEU A 78 -3.17 12.91 14.25
N LEU A 79 -3.92 11.82 14.11
CA LEU A 79 -4.38 10.99 15.22
C LEU A 79 -3.28 10.01 15.63
N ARG A 80 -3.00 9.94 16.94
CA ARG A 80 -2.08 8.96 17.54
C ARG A 80 -2.72 8.40 18.80
N HIS A 81 -3.19 7.16 18.71
CA HIS A 81 -3.88 6.47 19.80
C HIS A 81 -3.72 4.95 19.62
N PRO A 82 -3.57 4.16 20.70
CA PRO A 82 -3.42 2.70 20.59
C PRO A 82 -4.57 1.99 19.85
N ASP A 83 -5.79 2.54 19.92
CA ASP A 83 -6.98 1.98 19.24
C ASP A 83 -7.24 2.57 17.84
N ILE A 84 -6.28 3.32 17.28
CA ILE A 84 -6.38 3.89 15.94
C ILE A 84 -5.19 3.41 15.11
N VAL A 85 -5.48 2.82 13.96
CA VAL A 85 -4.45 2.31 13.05
C VAL A 85 -3.43 3.39 12.66
N GLU A 86 -2.14 3.06 12.78
CA GLU A 86 -1.07 3.98 12.43
C GLU A 86 -0.60 3.81 10.97
N ILE A 87 -0.45 4.94 10.27
CA ILE A 87 0.29 4.98 8.98
C ILE A 87 1.79 4.94 9.28
N LYS A 88 2.45 3.84 8.91
CA LYS A 88 3.91 3.68 9.04
C LYS A 88 4.67 4.32 7.89
N HIS A 89 4.12 4.27 6.67
CA HIS A 89 4.77 4.80 5.48
C HIS A 89 3.75 5.12 4.36
N ILE A 90 4.08 6.08 3.49
CA ILE A 90 3.35 6.35 2.25
C ILE A 90 4.36 6.30 1.12
N MET A 91 4.16 5.41 0.15
CA MET A 91 5.11 5.26 -0.95
C MET A 91 4.85 6.35 -1.98
N LEU A 92 5.90 7.06 -2.35
CA LEU A 92 5.81 8.15 -3.30
C LEU A 92 5.94 7.63 -4.75
N PRO A 93 5.17 8.18 -5.70
CA PRO A 93 5.38 7.90 -7.10
C PRO A 93 6.77 8.38 -7.54
N PRO A 94 7.37 7.75 -8.57
CA PRO A 94 8.68 8.17 -9.08
C PRO A 94 8.64 9.58 -9.68
N SER A 95 7.49 10.01 -10.20
CA SER A 95 7.27 11.37 -10.68
C SER A 95 5.82 11.82 -10.49
N ARG A 96 5.57 13.13 -10.63
CA ARG A 96 4.19 13.67 -10.63
C ARG A 96 3.33 13.10 -11.77
N ARG A 97 3.92 12.68 -12.88
CA ARG A 97 3.19 12.14 -14.05
C ARG A 97 2.73 10.70 -13.83
N ASP A 98 3.46 9.97 -12.97
CA ASP A 98 3.19 8.58 -12.62
C ASP A 98 2.28 8.46 -11.39
N PHE A 99 1.81 9.61 -10.89
CA PHE A 99 0.92 9.65 -9.74
C PHE A 99 -0.50 9.27 -10.16
N LYS A 100 -0.77 7.97 -10.22
CA LYS A 100 -2.08 7.39 -10.54
C LYS A 100 -2.65 6.60 -9.36
N ASP A 101 -1.77 5.91 -8.64
CA ASP A 101 -2.11 5.08 -7.49
C ASP A 101 -1.51 5.70 -6.21
N ILE A 102 -2.04 5.31 -5.05
CA ILE A 102 -1.39 5.54 -3.75
C ILE A 102 -1.17 4.19 -3.07
N TYR A 103 0.00 4.04 -2.46
CA TYR A 103 0.29 2.94 -1.53
C TYR A 103 0.47 3.50 -0.13
N VAL A 104 -0.42 3.10 0.79
CA VAL A 104 -0.33 3.45 2.21
C VAL A 104 0.01 2.20 3.01
N VAL A 105 1.06 2.29 3.81
CA VAL A 105 1.55 1.21 4.67
C VAL A 105 1.09 1.48 6.09
N PHE A 106 0.41 0.50 6.66
CA PHE A 106 -0.10 0.50 8.02
C PHE A 106 0.60 -0.58 8.85
N GLU A 107 0.44 -0.51 10.17
CA GLU A 107 0.64 -1.70 10.99
C GLU A 107 -0.30 -2.83 10.56
N LEU A 108 0.16 -4.07 10.73
CA LEU A 108 -0.69 -5.25 10.56
C LEU A 108 -1.24 -5.63 11.94
N MET A 109 -2.56 -5.62 12.08
CA MET A 109 -3.29 -6.07 13.29
C MET A 109 -3.40 -7.59 13.37
#